data_AF-A0A2H0A0C6-F1
#
_entry.id   AF-A0A2H0A0C6-F1
#
_cell.length_a   1.000
_cell.length_b   1.000
_cell.length_c   1.000
_cell.angle_alpha   90.00
_cell.angle_beta   90.00
_cell.angle_gamma   90.00
#
_symmetry.space_group_name_H-M   'P 1'
#
loop_
_entity.id
_entity.type
_entity.pdbx_description
1 polymer ?
#
loop_
_entity_poly.entity_id
_entity_poly.type
_entity_poly.pdbx_seq_one_letter_code
_entity_poly.pdbx_strand_id
1 'polypeptide(L)'
;MQVDPDDSIDPSNENQIIKKTHKIKRWLWNMISSGLPADYDLEALRKIFLLNLMIFLGSFFLILLGAIEFILHDHLLALVNWSFLLFVMWLFIYLRKTKNYIFISLIGTTIAGVFYFFLIAYGGIGNTAYMWLFTYPLIAIFLLGARKGTVFSLILLVSACVVFTLGTRIAFFASYDPFLKIRFVSAYLTIYLLSFIT
;
A
#
# COMPACT_ATOMS: atom_id res chain seq x y z
N MET A 1 -48.78 32.38 -7.08
CA MET A 1 -47.43 31.81 -6.86
C MET A 1 -46.70 31.86 -8.18
N GLN A 2 -46.02 32.97 -8.45
CA GLN A 2 -45.08 33.06 -9.57
C GLN A 2 -43.75 32.48 -9.08
N VAL A 3 -43.27 31.45 -9.77
CA VAL A 3 -41.91 30.93 -9.58
C VAL A 3 -40.98 31.96 -10.22
N ASP A 4 -40.11 32.57 -9.42
CA ASP A 4 -39.08 33.49 -9.89
C ASP A 4 -38.19 32.77 -10.94
N PRO A 5 -38.03 33.30 -12.16
CA PRO A 5 -37.25 32.65 -13.21
C PRO A 5 -35.76 33.04 -13.22
N ASP A 6 -35.26 33.71 -12.18
CA ASP A 6 -33.89 34.24 -12.17
C ASP A 6 -32.95 33.45 -11.25
N ASP A 7 -32.87 32.13 -11.47
CA ASP A 7 -31.70 31.36 -11.06
C ASP A 7 -30.63 31.47 -12.17
N SER A 8 -30.28 32.71 -12.53
CA SER A 8 -29.17 32.97 -13.45
C SER A 8 -27.87 32.67 -12.73
N ILE A 9 -27.34 31.48 -13.00
CA ILE A 9 -26.00 31.08 -12.60
C ILE A 9 -25.04 32.16 -13.12
N ASP A 10 -24.50 32.98 -12.21
CA ASP A 10 -23.57 34.06 -12.53
C ASP A 10 -22.41 33.49 -13.39
N PRO A 11 -22.23 33.96 -14.64
CA PRO A 11 -21.18 33.48 -15.54
C PRO A 11 -19.76 33.73 -14.99
N SER A 12 -19.60 34.61 -14.01
CA SER A 12 -18.35 34.80 -13.28
C SER A 12 -18.04 33.62 -12.35
N ASN A 13 -19.08 33.02 -11.74
CA ASN A 13 -18.98 31.88 -10.83
C ASN A 13 -18.70 30.59 -11.61
N GLU A 14 -19.32 30.38 -12.77
CA GLU A 14 -19.07 29.23 -13.65
C GLU A 14 -17.60 29.20 -14.14
N ASN A 15 -17.07 30.34 -14.58
CA ASN A 15 -15.67 30.45 -15.00
C ASN A 15 -14.66 30.24 -13.86
N GLN A 16 -15.00 30.65 -12.64
CA GLN A 16 -14.18 30.38 -11.46
C GLN A 16 -14.20 28.89 -11.08
N ILE A 17 -15.37 28.24 -11.14
CA ILE A 17 -15.52 26.81 -10.90
C ILE A 17 -14.69 26.04 -11.93
N ILE A 18 -14.81 26.32 -13.23
CA ILE A 18 -14.04 25.64 -14.29
C ILE A 18 -12.52 25.81 -14.09
N LYS A 19 -12.03 27.01 -13.78
CA LYS A 19 -10.61 27.26 -13.49
C LYS A 19 -10.13 26.49 -12.26
N LYS A 20 -10.93 26.47 -11.19
CA LYS A 20 -10.63 25.73 -9.96
C LYS A 20 -10.56 24.23 -10.22
N THR A 21 -11.52 23.69 -10.98
CA THR A 21 -11.56 22.27 -11.39
C THR A 21 -10.35 21.90 -12.25
N HIS A 22 -9.97 22.74 -13.21
CA HIS A 22 -8.75 22.52 -14.02
C HIS A 22 -7.47 22.55 -13.18
N LYS A 23 -7.38 23.47 -12.21
CA LYS A 23 -6.21 23.59 -11.31
C LYS A 23 -6.11 22.38 -10.37
N ILE A 24 -7.23 21.92 -9.81
CA ILE A 24 -7.31 20.72 -8.97
C ILE A 24 -6.95 19.47 -9.79
N LYS A 25 -7.52 19.32 -10.99
CA LYS A 25 -7.22 18.19 -11.89
C LYS A 25 -5.73 18.15 -12.24
N ARG A 26 -5.12 19.30 -12.54
CA ARG A 26 -3.68 19.39 -12.84
C ARG A 26 -2.81 19.11 -11.62
N TRP A 27 -3.24 19.51 -10.43
CA TRP A 27 -2.52 19.24 -9.18
C TRP A 27 -2.59 17.76 -8.79
N LEU A 28 -3.79 17.15 -8.84
CA LEU A 28 -3.99 15.71 -8.67
C LEU A 28 -3.17 14.93 -9.70
N TRP A 29 -3.22 15.34 -10.97
CA TRP A 29 -2.41 14.74 -12.02
C TRP A 29 -0.92 14.80 -11.70
N ASN A 30 -0.41 15.94 -11.21
CA ASN A 30 1.01 16.07 -10.85
C ASN A 30 1.40 15.21 -9.63
N MET A 31 0.51 15.03 -8.66
CA MET A 31 0.75 14.16 -7.51
C MET A 31 0.74 12.68 -7.89
N ILE A 32 -0.14 12.31 -8.81
CA ILE A 32 -0.37 10.93 -9.23
C ILE A 32 0.63 10.48 -10.31
N SER A 33 0.99 11.37 -11.25
CA SER A 33 1.95 11.10 -12.34
C SER A 33 3.41 11.40 -11.95
N SER A 34 3.66 11.87 -10.73
CA SER A 34 4.98 12.37 -10.29
C SER A 34 5.63 13.37 -11.25
N GLY A 35 4.84 14.11 -12.04
CA GLY A 35 5.35 15.10 -13.00
C GLY A 35 6.00 14.51 -14.25
N LEU A 36 5.52 13.34 -14.72
CA LEU A 36 5.86 12.80 -16.04
C LEU A 36 4.94 13.39 -17.12
N PRO A 37 5.49 13.75 -18.31
CA PRO A 37 4.67 14.12 -19.46
C PRO A 37 3.80 12.94 -19.88
N ALA A 38 2.57 13.20 -20.34
CA ALA A 38 1.60 12.17 -20.74
C ALA A 38 2.05 11.34 -21.97
N ASP A 39 3.11 11.78 -22.65
CA ASP A 39 3.72 11.15 -23.84
C ASP A 39 4.81 10.12 -23.48
N TYR A 40 4.98 9.82 -22.19
CA TYR A 40 5.92 8.82 -21.69
C TYR A 40 5.30 7.42 -21.75
N ASP A 41 6.14 6.38 -21.89
CA ASP A 41 5.75 4.96 -21.93
C ASP A 41 4.56 4.64 -20.98
N LEU A 42 3.44 4.20 -21.57
CA LEU A 42 2.19 3.93 -20.86
C LEU A 42 2.39 2.92 -19.72
N GLU A 43 3.32 1.97 -19.88
CA GLU A 43 3.61 0.97 -18.85
C GLU A 43 4.30 1.61 -17.64
N ALA A 44 5.27 2.50 -17.88
CA ALA A 44 5.95 3.25 -16.83
C ALA A 44 4.99 4.20 -16.10
N LEU A 45 4.09 4.86 -16.84
CA LEU A 45 3.07 5.74 -16.26
C LEU A 45 2.10 4.95 -15.36
N ARG A 46 1.62 3.78 -15.81
CA ARG A 46 0.74 2.90 -15.03
C ARG A 46 1.43 2.44 -13.74
N LYS A 47 2.71 2.04 -13.81
CA LYS A 47 3.49 1.63 -12.63
C LYS A 47 3.65 2.75 -11.63
N ILE A 48 3.99 3.96 -12.08
CA ILE A 48 4.18 5.12 -11.20
C ILE A 48 2.86 5.57 -10.57
N PHE A 49 1.77 5.57 -11.34
CA PHE A 49 0.42 5.83 -10.83
C PHE A 49 0.09 4.89 -9.67
N LEU A 50 0.29 3.58 -9.88
CA LEU A 50 -0.06 2.57 -8.89
C LEU A 50 0.88 2.60 -7.68
N LEU A 51 2.18 2.85 -7.90
CA LEU A 51 3.14 3.04 -6.81
C LEU A 51 2.74 4.22 -5.93
N ASN A 52 2.39 5.37 -6.52
CA ASN A 52 1.89 6.52 -5.76
C ASN A 52 0.57 6.20 -5.04
N LEU A 53 -0.36 5.50 -5.67
CA LEU A 53 -1.61 5.09 -5.04
C LEU A 53 -1.36 4.22 -3.80
N MET A 54 -0.45 3.25 -3.92
CA MET A 54 -0.06 2.37 -2.82
C MET A 54 0.65 3.15 -1.70
N ILE A 55 1.49 4.13 -2.04
CA ILE A 55 2.09 5.03 -1.04
C ILE A 55 1.01 5.82 -0.31
N PHE A 56 0.07 6.46 -1.01
CA PHE A 56 -0.99 7.24 -0.36
C PHE A 56 -1.88 6.38 0.53
N LEU A 57 -2.37 5.26 -0.01
CA LEU A 57 -3.25 4.36 0.73
C LEU A 57 -2.52 3.71 1.91
N GLY A 58 -1.30 3.23 1.69
CA GLY A 58 -0.45 2.65 2.73
C GLY A 58 -0.13 3.64 3.84
N SER A 59 0.28 4.86 3.49
CA SER A 59 0.57 5.91 4.47
C SER A 59 -0.66 6.27 5.31
N PHE A 60 -1.85 6.33 4.71
CA PHE A 60 -3.09 6.57 5.44
C PHE A 60 -3.34 5.49 6.51
N PHE A 61 -3.24 4.21 6.14
CA PHE A 61 -3.42 3.11 7.09
C PHE A 61 -2.30 3.03 8.13
N LEU A 62 -1.05 3.32 7.75
CA LEU A 62 0.08 3.31 8.70
C LEU A 62 -0.06 4.38 9.78
N ILE A 63 -0.51 5.59 9.42
CA ILE A 63 -0.79 6.65 10.39
C ILE A 63 -1.90 6.21 11.34
N LEU A 64 -2.99 5.67 10.79
CA LEU A 64 -4.15 5.23 11.58
C LEU A 64 -3.80 4.08 12.54
N LEU A 65 -3.15 3.03 12.04
CA LEU A 65 -2.75 1.88 12.85
C LEU A 65 -1.65 2.23 13.85
N GLY A 66 -0.63 2.99 13.43
CA GLY A 66 0.43 3.43 14.33
C GLY A 66 -0.08 4.32 15.46
N ALA A 67 -1.14 5.11 15.24
CA ALA A 67 -1.82 5.85 16.30
C ALA A 67 -2.62 4.94 17.24
N ILE A 68 -3.39 3.98 16.68
CA ILE A 68 -4.17 3.02 17.47
C ILE A 68 -3.27 2.18 18.37
N GLU A 69 -2.20 1.61 17.83
CA GLU A 69 -1.25 0.78 18.57
C GLU A 69 -0.53 1.57 19.67
N PHE A 70 -0.23 2.84 19.41
CA PHE A 70 0.34 3.72 20.43
C PHE A 70 -0.62 3.95 21.61
N ILE A 71 -1.91 4.14 21.31
CA ILE A 71 -2.97 4.29 22.33
C ILE A 71 -3.16 2.97 23.11
N LEU A 72 -3.04 1.83 22.43
CA LEU A 72 -3.17 0.50 23.03
C LEU A 72 -1.86 0.01 23.69
N HIS A 73 -0.87 0.89 23.87
CA HIS A 73 0.41 0.62 24.54
C HIS A 73 1.32 -0.43 23.86
N ASP A 74 1.07 -0.77 22.59
CA ASP A 74 1.99 -1.60 21.78
C ASP A 74 3.02 -0.70 21.09
N HIS A 75 3.95 -0.18 21.89
CA HIS A 75 4.95 0.80 21.43
C HIS A 75 5.89 0.22 20.37
N LEU A 76 6.13 -1.09 20.37
CA LEU A 76 7.02 -1.71 19.39
C LEU A 76 6.38 -1.74 18.01
N LEU A 77 5.13 -2.21 17.90
CA LEU A 77 4.42 -2.24 16.62
C LEU A 77 4.18 -0.84 16.08
N ALA A 78 3.80 0.09 16.97
CA ALA A 78 3.68 1.50 16.63
C ALA A 78 5.00 2.02 16.04
N LEU A 79 6.13 1.86 16.74
CA LEU A 79 7.43 2.34 16.27
C LEU A 79 7.80 1.77 14.90
N VAL A 80 7.53 0.48 14.65
CA VAL A 80 7.78 -0.15 13.36
C VAL A 80 6.88 0.44 12.26
N ASN A 81 5.60 0.67 12.54
CA ASN A 81 4.67 1.30 11.60
C ASN A 81 5.08 2.76 11.28
N TRP A 82 5.45 3.55 12.28
CA TRP A 82 5.94 4.92 12.10
C TRP A 82 7.27 4.94 11.33
N SER A 83 8.18 4.00 11.59
CA SER A 83 9.44 3.87 10.84
C SER A 83 9.20 3.50 9.38
N PHE A 84 8.28 2.58 9.13
CA PHE A 84 7.90 2.19 7.78
C PHE A 84 7.19 3.32 7.03
N LEU A 85 6.36 4.12 7.70
CA LEU A 85 5.77 5.34 7.16
C LEU A 85 6.84 6.33 6.69
N LEU A 86 7.86 6.61 7.52
CA LEU A 86 8.97 7.49 7.13
C LEU A 86 9.72 6.96 5.89
N PHE A 87 9.93 5.65 5.83
CA PHE A 87 10.53 5.00 4.67
C PHE A 87 9.67 5.16 3.40
N VAL A 88 8.36 4.93 3.49
CA VAL A 88 7.41 5.12 2.37
C VAL A 88 7.39 6.57 1.89
N MET A 89 7.42 7.54 2.82
CA MET A 89 7.52 8.97 2.49
C MET A 89 8.84 9.31 1.79
N TRP A 90 9.95 8.70 2.22
CA TRP A 90 11.23 8.83 1.53
C TRP A 90 11.19 8.26 0.11
N LEU A 91 10.56 7.08 -0.10
CA LEU A 91 10.37 6.51 -1.43
C LEU A 91 9.58 7.43 -2.35
N PHE A 92 8.52 8.07 -1.84
CA PHE A 92 7.73 9.03 -2.60
C PHE A 92 8.58 10.21 -3.09
N ILE A 93 9.37 10.80 -2.19
CA ILE A 93 10.26 11.92 -2.52
C ILE A 93 11.32 11.49 -3.53
N TYR A 94 11.91 10.30 -3.33
CA TYR A 94 12.93 9.75 -4.22
C TYR A 94 12.37 9.43 -5.62
N LEU A 95 11.14 8.90 -5.71
CA LEU A 95 10.42 8.66 -6.97
C LEU A 95 10.21 9.95 -7.73
N ARG A 96 9.77 11.01 -7.03
CA ARG A 96 9.52 12.31 -7.65
C ARG A 96 10.80 12.96 -8.19
N LYS A 97 11.94 12.73 -7.54
CA LYS A 97 13.24 13.28 -7.97
C LYS A 97 13.87 12.49 -9.11
N THR A 98 13.89 11.16 -9.01
CA THR A 98 14.67 10.31 -9.93
C THR A 98 13.85 9.70 -11.05
N LYS A 99 12.53 9.56 -10.87
CA LYS A 99 11.61 8.85 -11.77
C LYS A 99 12.02 7.40 -12.07
N ASN A 100 12.96 6.85 -11.31
CA ASN A 100 13.46 5.49 -11.48
C ASN A 100 12.53 4.49 -10.78
N TYR A 101 11.41 4.18 -11.42
CA TYR A 101 10.40 3.27 -10.86
C TYR A 101 10.92 1.84 -10.69
N ILE A 102 11.90 1.40 -11.48
CA ILE A 102 12.46 0.04 -11.40
C ILE A 102 13.17 -0.15 -10.06
N PHE A 103 14.06 0.80 -9.71
CA PHE A 103 14.77 0.76 -8.43
C PHE A 103 13.81 0.82 -7.24
N ILE A 104 12.83 1.72 -7.31
CA ILE A 104 11.87 1.97 -6.23
C ILE A 104 10.93 0.79 -6.03
N SER A 105 10.50 0.16 -7.12
CA SER A 105 9.72 -1.08 -7.09
C SER A 105 10.50 -2.19 -6.39
N LEU A 106 11.78 -2.37 -6.73
CA LEU A 106 12.61 -3.41 -6.11
C LEU A 106 12.86 -3.17 -4.62
N ILE A 107 13.34 -1.99 -4.26
CA ILE A 107 13.66 -1.66 -2.85
C ILE A 107 12.38 -1.60 -2.00
N GLY A 108 11.30 -1.02 -2.55
CA GLY A 108 10.00 -0.90 -1.90
C GLY A 108 9.38 -2.27 -1.63
N THR A 109 9.34 -3.17 -2.62
CA THR A 109 8.80 -4.51 -2.43
C THR A 109 9.67 -5.36 -1.49
N THR A 110 10.99 -5.19 -1.51
CA THR A 110 11.90 -5.92 -0.60
C THR A 110 11.69 -5.49 0.84
N ILE A 111 11.72 -4.18 1.12
CA ILE A 111 11.55 -3.66 2.48
C ILE A 111 10.13 -3.87 2.97
N ALA A 112 9.12 -3.74 2.10
CA ALA A 112 7.75 -4.12 2.42
C ALA A 112 7.64 -5.61 2.80
N GLY A 113 8.36 -6.50 2.10
CA GLY A 113 8.38 -7.93 2.44
C GLY A 113 8.93 -8.19 3.85
N VAL A 114 10.01 -7.51 4.22
CA VAL A 114 10.57 -7.57 5.59
C VAL A 114 9.59 -7.02 6.63
N PHE A 115 8.94 -5.90 6.32
CA PHE A 115 7.90 -5.32 7.17
C PHE A 115 6.72 -6.28 7.36
N TYR A 116 6.16 -6.84 6.29
CA TYR A 116 5.08 -7.83 6.38
C TYR A 116 5.50 -9.11 7.12
N PHE A 117 6.74 -9.56 6.95
CA PHE A 117 7.28 -10.67 7.74
C PHE A 117 7.28 -10.33 9.24
N PHE A 118 7.67 -9.11 9.62
CA PHE A 118 7.58 -8.66 11.00
C PHE A 118 6.14 -8.66 11.51
N LEU A 119 5.15 -8.22 10.73
CA LEU A 119 3.74 -8.22 11.15
C LEU A 119 3.23 -9.61 11.51
N ILE A 120 3.54 -10.63 10.69
CA ILE A 120 3.11 -12.00 11.00
C ILE A 120 3.94 -12.63 12.13
N ALA A 121 5.22 -12.30 12.22
CA ALA A 121 6.05 -12.78 13.32
C ALA A 121 5.57 -12.23 14.66
N TYR A 122 5.32 -10.93 14.74
CA TYR A 122 4.93 -10.26 15.97
C TYR A 122 3.43 -10.37 16.29
N GLY A 123 2.57 -10.45 15.28
CA GLY A 123 1.11 -10.60 15.39
C GLY A 123 0.36 -9.36 15.87
N GLY A 124 0.99 -8.53 16.70
CA GLY A 124 0.39 -7.33 17.26
C GLY A 124 -0.77 -7.62 18.21
N ILE A 125 -1.49 -6.57 18.58
CA ILE A 125 -2.63 -6.68 19.49
C ILE A 125 -3.71 -7.57 18.88
N GLY A 126 -4.06 -8.63 19.59
CA GLY A 126 -5.05 -9.62 19.16
C GLY A 126 -4.58 -10.53 18.01
N ASN A 127 -3.28 -10.59 17.71
CA ASN A 127 -2.72 -11.39 16.62
C ASN A 127 -3.40 -11.10 15.27
N THR A 128 -3.71 -9.85 14.95
CA THR A 128 -4.46 -9.47 13.73
C THR A 128 -3.59 -8.88 12.62
N ALA A 129 -2.33 -8.54 12.93
CA ALA A 129 -1.41 -7.89 11.99
C ALA A 129 -1.16 -8.72 10.71
N TYR A 130 -1.32 -10.05 10.78
CA TYR A 130 -1.18 -10.95 9.64
C TYR A 130 -2.13 -10.61 8.47
N MET A 131 -3.25 -9.93 8.71
CA MET A 131 -4.24 -9.63 7.66
C MET A 131 -3.64 -8.76 6.55
N TRP A 132 -2.70 -7.89 6.88
CA TRP A 132 -2.07 -7.01 5.90
C TRP A 132 -1.16 -7.75 4.92
N LEU A 133 -0.73 -8.99 5.22
CA LEU A 133 0.06 -9.79 4.28
C LEU A 133 -0.70 -10.12 3.00
N PHE A 134 -2.04 -10.12 3.05
CA PHE A 134 -2.86 -10.39 1.88
C PHE A 134 -2.70 -9.35 0.76
N THR A 135 -2.26 -8.13 1.08
CA THR A 135 -2.01 -7.11 0.05
C THR A 135 -0.66 -7.29 -0.64
N TYR A 136 0.30 -7.97 0.01
CA TYR A 136 1.65 -8.13 -0.51
C TYR A 136 1.75 -8.83 -1.88
N PRO A 137 1.08 -9.99 -2.14
CA PRO A 137 1.26 -10.67 -3.40
C PRO A 137 0.80 -9.84 -4.60
N LEU A 138 -0.26 -9.05 -4.42
CA LEU A 138 -0.77 -8.10 -5.39
C LEU A 138 0.28 -7.00 -5.67
N ILE A 139 0.80 -6.38 -4.59
CA ILE A 139 1.80 -5.32 -4.70
C ILE A 139 3.09 -5.84 -5.39
N ALA A 140 3.57 -7.03 -5.00
CA ALA A 140 4.80 -7.61 -5.51
C ALA A 140 4.70 -7.99 -7.00
N ILE A 141 3.63 -8.69 -7.41
CA ILE A 141 3.40 -9.05 -8.81
C ILE A 141 3.23 -7.80 -9.67
N PHE A 142 2.49 -6.81 -9.18
CA PHE A 142 2.24 -5.60 -9.93
C PHE A 142 3.52 -4.76 -10.15
N LEU A 143 4.33 -4.55 -9.11
CA LEU A 143 5.52 -3.69 -9.17
C LEU A 143 6.71 -4.37 -9.85
N LEU A 144 6.94 -5.66 -9.59
CA LEU A 144 8.11 -6.40 -10.10
C LEU A 144 7.82 -7.21 -11.37
N GLY A 145 6.54 -7.34 -11.74
CA GLY A 145 6.07 -8.26 -12.77
C GLY A 145 5.93 -9.70 -12.26
N ALA A 146 5.23 -10.54 -13.04
CA ALA A 146 4.84 -11.90 -12.66
C ALA A 146 6.00 -12.78 -12.17
N ARG A 147 7.15 -12.76 -12.86
CA ARG A 147 8.29 -13.66 -12.55
C ARG A 147 8.95 -13.30 -11.22
N LYS A 148 9.33 -12.03 -11.04
CA LYS A 148 10.00 -11.57 -9.82
C LYS A 148 9.00 -11.47 -8.66
N GLY A 149 7.82 -10.91 -8.89
CA GLY A 149 6.78 -10.81 -7.86
C GLY A 149 6.38 -12.16 -7.29
N THR A 150 6.30 -13.21 -8.13
CA THR A 150 6.07 -14.58 -7.65
C THR A 150 7.11 -15.05 -6.65
N VAL A 151 8.39 -14.83 -6.93
CA VAL A 151 9.47 -15.24 -6.03
C VAL A 151 9.32 -14.54 -4.68
N PHE A 152 9.09 -13.23 -4.65
CA PHE A 152 8.89 -12.48 -3.41
C PHE A 152 7.64 -12.94 -2.64
N SER A 153 6.51 -13.14 -3.33
CA SER A 153 5.26 -13.61 -2.72
C SER A 153 5.40 -15.00 -2.11
N LEU A 154 6.04 -15.93 -2.82
CA LEU A 154 6.28 -17.28 -2.32
C LEU A 154 7.27 -17.30 -1.15
N ILE A 155 8.32 -16.47 -1.20
CA ILE A 155 9.23 -16.30 -0.07
C ILE A 155 8.46 -15.84 1.18
N LEU A 156 7.58 -14.84 1.03
CA LEU A 156 6.77 -14.36 2.15
C LEU A 156 5.82 -15.47 2.66
N LEU A 157 5.16 -16.20 1.76
CA LEU A 157 4.28 -17.32 2.14
C LEU A 157 5.03 -18.42 2.89
N VAL A 158 6.21 -18.82 2.42
CA VAL A 158 7.05 -19.81 3.10
C VAL A 158 7.49 -19.29 4.47
N SER A 159 7.89 -18.01 4.55
CA SER A 159 8.27 -17.39 5.82
C SER A 159 7.10 -17.34 6.82
N ALA A 160 5.87 -17.10 6.34
CA ALA A 160 4.65 -17.17 7.14
C ALA A 160 4.42 -18.59 7.69
N CYS A 161 4.59 -19.63 6.86
CA CYS A 161 4.50 -21.02 7.31
C CYS A 161 5.56 -21.36 8.37
N VAL A 162 6.78 -20.83 8.25
CA VAL A 162 7.83 -20.98 9.26
C VAL A 162 7.41 -20.34 10.58
N VAL A 163 6.89 -19.12 10.56
CA VAL A 163 6.35 -18.46 11.76
C VAL A 163 5.21 -19.27 12.38
N PHE A 164 4.30 -19.80 11.58
CA PHE A 164 3.17 -20.61 12.07
C PHE A 164 3.58 -21.92 12.73
N THR A 165 4.71 -22.51 12.34
CA THR A 165 5.25 -23.74 12.96
C THR A 165 6.10 -23.45 14.20
N LEU A 166 6.82 -22.32 14.21
CA LEU A 166 7.69 -21.92 15.31
C LEU A 166 7.00 -21.07 16.39
N GLY A 167 5.81 -20.53 16.10
CA GLY A 167 5.04 -19.67 17.01
C GLY A 167 4.71 -20.28 18.37
N THR A 168 4.68 -21.61 18.47
CA THR A 168 4.47 -22.30 19.76
C THR A 168 5.76 -22.53 20.54
N ARG A 169 6.94 -22.30 19.92
CA ARG A 169 8.26 -22.59 20.50
C ARG A 169 9.05 -21.33 20.86
N ILE A 170 8.82 -20.22 20.15
CA ILE A 170 9.59 -18.99 20.29
C ILE A 170 8.68 -17.90 20.87
N ALA A 171 9.05 -17.34 22.02
CA ALA A 171 8.24 -16.33 22.73
C ALA A 171 8.01 -15.03 21.93
N PHE A 172 8.90 -14.71 20.99
CA PHE A 172 8.75 -13.56 20.09
C PHE A 172 7.70 -13.79 19.00
N PHE A 173 7.42 -15.04 18.64
CA PHE A 173 6.50 -15.35 17.56
C PHE A 173 5.06 -15.46 18.07
N ALA A 174 4.15 -14.82 17.34
CA ALA A 174 2.73 -14.91 17.61
C ALA A 174 2.22 -16.34 17.43
N SER A 175 1.43 -16.78 18.40
CA SER A 175 0.75 -18.07 18.35
C SER A 175 -0.63 -17.90 17.72
N TYR A 176 -0.84 -18.61 16.60
CA TYR A 176 -2.07 -18.57 15.83
C TYR A 176 -2.87 -19.87 15.98
N ASP A 177 -4.19 -19.73 15.94
CA ASP A 177 -5.11 -20.87 15.91
C ASP A 177 -4.89 -21.74 14.65
N PRO A 178 -4.91 -23.08 14.76
CA PRO A 178 -4.72 -23.97 13.61
C PRO A 178 -5.71 -23.76 12.46
N PHE A 179 -6.97 -23.46 12.74
CA PHE A 179 -7.98 -23.20 11.70
C PHE A 179 -7.70 -21.88 10.97
N LEU A 180 -7.18 -20.87 11.69
CA LEU A 180 -6.74 -19.61 11.11
C LEU A 180 -5.58 -19.82 10.14
N LYS A 181 -4.60 -20.66 10.48
CA LYS A 181 -3.45 -20.98 9.60
C LYS A 181 -3.91 -21.54 8.25
N ILE A 182 -4.83 -22.51 8.26
CA ILE A 182 -5.36 -23.12 7.04
C ILE A 182 -6.10 -22.07 6.20
N ARG A 183 -6.96 -21.26 6.84
CA ARG A 183 -7.69 -20.19 6.16
C ARG A 183 -6.75 -19.15 5.56
N PHE A 184 -5.70 -18.78 6.28
CA PHE A 184 -4.70 -17.84 5.83
C PHE A 184 -4.01 -18.33 4.56
N VAL A 185 -3.49 -19.55 4.55
CA VAL A 185 -2.78 -20.10 3.39
C VAL A 185 -3.70 -20.18 2.17
N SER A 186 -4.94 -20.66 2.34
CA SER A 186 -5.91 -20.74 1.26
C SER A 186 -6.30 -19.36 0.70
N ALA A 187 -6.55 -18.38 1.57
CA ALA A 187 -6.87 -17.01 1.15
C ALA A 187 -5.67 -16.33 0.47
N TYR A 188 -4.47 -16.50 1.02
CA TYR A 188 -3.25 -15.93 0.44
C TYR A 188 -2.99 -16.49 -0.95
N LEU A 189 -3.09 -17.81 -1.13
CA LEU A 189 -2.95 -18.45 -2.44
C LEU A 189 -4.01 -17.97 -3.43
N THR A 190 -5.25 -17.80 -2.98
CA THR A 190 -6.33 -17.28 -3.83
C THR A 190 -5.99 -15.88 -4.34
N ILE A 191 -5.58 -14.98 -3.44
CA ILE A 191 -5.22 -13.60 -3.82
C ILE A 191 -3.96 -13.59 -4.71
N TYR A 192 -2.99 -14.44 -4.42
CA TYR A 192 -1.81 -14.63 -5.25
C TYR A 192 -2.16 -15.05 -6.68
N LEU A 193 -3.07 -16.02 -6.85
CA LEU A 193 -3.56 -16.45 -8.17
C LEU A 193 -4.33 -15.33 -8.88
N LEU A 194 -5.21 -14.61 -8.18
CA LEU A 194 -5.94 -13.47 -8.74
C LEU A 194 -5.00 -12.34 -9.19
N SER A 195 -3.87 -12.17 -8.51
CA SER A 195 -2.89 -11.14 -8.84
C SER A 195 -2.23 -11.34 -10.20
N PHE A 196 -2.25 -12.55 -10.78
CA PHE A 196 -1.76 -12.79 -12.15
C PHE A 196 -2.70 -12.28 -13.25
N ILE A 197 -3.98 -12.06 -12.91
CA ILE A 197 -4.99 -11.60 -13.87
C ILE A 197 -4.88 -10.07 -14.08
N THR A 198 -4.15 -9.37 -13.21
CA THR A 198 -4.03 -7.90 -13.15
C THR A 198 -2.83 -7.37 -13.91
#